data_AF-A0A2G6D8Y2-F1
#
_entry.id   AF-A0A2G6D8Y2-F1
#
_cell.length_a   1.000
_cell.length_b   1.000
_cell.length_c   1.000
_cell.angle_alpha   90.00
_cell.angle_beta   90.00
_cell.angle_gamma   90.00
#
_symmetry.space_group_name_H-M   'P 1'
#
loop_
_entity.id
_entity.type
_entity.pdbx_description
1 polymer ?
#
loop_
_entity_poly.entity_id
_entity_poly.type
_entity_poly.pdbx_seq_one_letter_code
_entity_poly.pdbx_strand_id
1 'polypeptide(L)'
;MLKVRDQHNHAIEGNYQIVRQMFHHSGSFLRLKELLVHLQDFHSLIIQHNNPAYRDGLIQQLHTSPPNQQVLDLKELGDFHAFEQRIANLEKRPASLHVINLESLDDNTRQAFFRGINYHREYIARQLNATRVIWVIESQIRDIALHAADFWAWREQVLDFSLPDEITKVLTEEQNKFRELAKEHPDDTDKLQDRAIRQWLIWEENTPQE
;
A
#
# COMPACT_ATOMS: atom_id res chain seq x y z
N MET A 1 -9.44 38.70 11.45
CA MET A 1 -8.26 38.24 10.69
C MET A 1 -7.29 37.37 11.49
N LEU A 2 -7.49 37.10 12.79
CA LEU A 2 -6.58 36.26 13.60
C LEU A 2 -6.91 34.76 13.62
N LYS A 3 -8.13 34.32 13.27
CA LYS A 3 -8.53 32.91 13.38
C LYS A 3 -7.91 31.95 12.35
N VAL A 4 -7.40 32.46 11.22
CA VAL A 4 -6.83 31.63 10.13
C VAL A 4 -5.36 31.25 10.40
N ARG A 5 -4.64 32.05 11.21
CA ARG A 5 -3.23 31.81 11.55
C ARG A 5 -3.05 30.69 12.58
N ASP A 6 -3.96 30.57 13.55
CA ASP A 6 -3.88 29.53 14.58
C ASP A 6 -4.20 28.13 14.03
N GLN A 7 -5.08 28.02 13.02
CA GLN A 7 -5.34 26.76 12.32
C GLN A 7 -4.16 26.31 11.45
N HIS A 8 -3.39 27.25 10.91
CA HIS A 8 -2.17 26.95 10.15
C HIS A 8 -1.06 26.38 11.04
N ASN A 9 -0.91 26.87 12.27
CA ASN A 9 0.14 26.40 13.18
C ASN A 9 -0.11 25.00 13.75
N HIS A 10 -1.36 24.61 14.01
CA HIS A 10 -1.70 23.22 14.39
C HIS A 10 -1.56 22.22 13.23
N ALA A 11 -1.85 22.63 12.00
CA ALA A 11 -1.60 21.81 10.81
C ALA A 11 -0.10 21.54 10.61
N ILE A 12 0.75 22.51 10.96
CA ILE A 12 2.21 22.40 10.86
C ILE A 12 2.77 21.39 11.89
N GLU A 13 2.32 21.40 13.15
CA GLU A 13 2.76 20.44 14.18
C GLU A 13 2.29 18.99 13.91
N GLY A 14 1.06 18.81 13.41
CA GLY A 14 0.57 17.51 12.95
C GLY A 14 1.37 16.96 11.76
N ASN A 15 1.74 17.85 10.82
CA ASN A 15 2.62 17.51 9.70
C ASN A 15 4.02 17.10 10.16
N TYR A 16 4.60 17.76 11.18
CA TYR A 16 5.93 17.39 11.69
C TYR A 16 5.99 15.95 12.24
N GLN A 17 4.95 15.44 12.91
CA GLN A 17 4.93 14.06 13.43
C GLN A 17 4.73 13.02 12.32
N ILE A 18 3.83 13.28 11.36
CA ILE A 18 3.64 12.44 10.17
C ILE A 18 4.95 12.31 9.40
N VAL A 19 5.60 13.45 9.18
CA VAL A 19 6.85 13.55 8.47
C VAL A 19 7.98 12.85 9.22
N ARG A 20 8.10 13.04 10.54
CA ARG A 20 9.12 12.37 11.37
C ARG A 20 9.01 10.84 11.33
N GLN A 21 7.82 10.30 11.12
CA GLN A 21 7.60 8.86 11.02
C GLN A 21 7.69 8.29 9.62
N MET A 22 7.52 9.11 8.59
CA MET A 22 8.00 8.77 7.25
C MET A 22 9.51 8.51 7.26
N PHE A 23 10.29 9.20 8.10
CA PHE A 23 11.71 8.84 8.32
C PHE A 23 11.90 7.49 9.01
N HIS A 24 11.00 7.06 9.89
CA HIS A 24 11.12 5.75 10.55
C HIS A 24 10.93 4.58 9.57
N HIS A 25 10.12 4.75 8.53
CA HIS A 25 9.97 3.76 7.47
C HIS A 25 10.96 3.92 6.32
N SER A 26 11.79 4.96 6.29
CA SER A 26 12.76 5.20 5.19
C SER A 26 13.66 4.00 4.92
N GLY A 27 14.18 3.34 5.97
CA GLY A 27 14.99 2.13 5.84
C GLY A 27 14.20 0.93 5.30
N SER A 28 13.00 0.67 5.83
CA SER A 28 12.12 -0.39 5.34
C SER A 28 11.69 -0.15 3.89
N PHE A 29 11.47 1.11 3.52
CA PHE A 29 11.12 1.52 2.17
C PHE A 29 12.28 1.33 1.20
N LEU A 30 13.49 1.75 1.59
CA LEU A 30 14.69 1.52 0.78
C LEU A 30 14.92 0.02 0.57
N ARG A 31 14.77 -0.77 1.64
CA ARG A 31 14.85 -2.23 1.56
C ARG A 31 13.80 -2.82 0.63
N LEU A 32 12.55 -2.33 0.68
CA LEU A 32 11.50 -2.76 -0.25
C LEU A 32 11.88 -2.42 -1.70
N LYS A 33 12.39 -1.22 -1.96
CA LYS A 33 12.88 -0.83 -3.30
C LYS A 33 13.99 -1.77 -3.78
N GLU A 34 14.99 -2.02 -2.94
CA GLU A 34 16.09 -2.94 -3.26
C GLU A 34 15.58 -4.35 -3.55
N LEU A 35 14.69 -4.89 -2.71
CA LEU A 35 14.07 -6.19 -2.94
C LEU A 35 13.34 -6.23 -4.29
N LEU A 36 12.54 -5.22 -4.62
CA LEU A 36 11.79 -5.19 -5.89
C LEU A 36 12.69 -5.04 -7.13
N VAL A 37 13.89 -4.47 -6.97
CA VAL A 37 14.89 -4.39 -8.04
C VAL A 37 15.61 -5.73 -8.24
N HIS A 38 15.90 -6.44 -7.15
CA HIS A 38 16.74 -7.64 -7.18
C HIS A 38 15.96 -8.96 -7.30
N LEU A 39 14.76 -9.02 -6.73
CA LEU A 39 13.90 -10.20 -6.81
C LEU A 39 13.31 -10.28 -8.22
N GLN A 40 13.87 -11.18 -9.02
CA GLN A 40 13.34 -11.60 -10.30
C GLN A 40 12.57 -12.91 -10.11
N ASP A 41 11.62 -13.20 -10.98
CA ASP A 41 10.80 -14.42 -10.93
C ASP A 41 9.82 -14.46 -9.73
N PHE A 42 9.50 -15.67 -9.28
CA PHE A 42 8.47 -15.92 -8.27
C PHE A 42 8.98 -15.65 -6.85
N HIS A 43 8.63 -14.49 -6.29
CA HIS A 43 8.80 -14.21 -4.86
C HIS A 43 7.50 -13.67 -4.24
N SER A 44 7.28 -13.95 -2.96
CA SER A 44 6.14 -13.44 -2.20
C SER A 44 6.62 -12.55 -1.06
N LEU A 45 6.30 -11.26 -1.11
CA LEU A 45 6.52 -10.30 -0.03
C LEU A 45 5.18 -10.05 0.68
N ILE A 46 5.19 -10.06 2.00
CA ILE A 46 4.04 -9.67 2.83
C ILE A 46 4.35 -8.31 3.45
N ILE A 47 3.46 -7.34 3.25
CA ILE A 47 3.66 -5.99 3.76
C ILE A 47 2.51 -5.64 4.68
N GLN A 48 2.83 -5.42 5.96
CA GLN A 48 1.88 -4.95 6.95
C GLN A 48 1.63 -3.46 6.79
N HIS A 49 0.36 -3.05 6.86
CA HIS A 49 -0.04 -1.65 6.99
C HIS A 49 -1.29 -1.54 7.87
N ASN A 50 -1.59 -0.33 8.31
CA ASN A 50 -2.86 -0.01 8.99
C ASN A 50 -3.56 1.24 8.42
N ASN A 51 -2.97 1.87 7.42
CA ASN A 51 -3.54 3.03 6.73
C ASN A 51 -3.48 2.83 5.20
N PRO A 52 -4.62 2.60 4.52
CA PRO A 52 -4.66 2.34 3.07
C PRO A 52 -4.08 3.47 2.22
N ALA A 53 -4.32 4.73 2.58
CA ALA A 53 -3.81 5.85 1.82
C ALA A 53 -2.29 6.05 1.99
N TYR A 54 -1.74 5.74 3.16
CA TYR A 54 -0.28 5.69 3.33
C TYR A 54 0.33 4.59 2.46
N ARG A 55 -0.26 3.38 2.46
CA ARG A 55 0.11 2.30 1.53
C ARG A 55 0.08 2.79 0.08
N ASP A 56 -1.00 3.42 -0.35
CA ASP A 56 -1.17 3.85 -1.74
C ASP A 56 -0.11 4.90 -2.13
N GLY A 57 0.23 5.80 -1.21
CA GLY A 57 1.35 6.74 -1.36
C GLY A 57 2.70 6.05 -1.51
N LEU A 58 2.97 5.01 -0.71
CA LEU A 58 4.19 4.19 -0.85
C LEU A 58 4.25 3.50 -2.21
N ILE A 59 3.16 2.87 -2.66
CA ILE A 59 3.09 2.21 -3.98
C ILE A 59 3.32 3.23 -5.10
N GLN A 60 2.72 4.42 -5.01
CA GLN A 60 2.92 5.48 -5.99
C GLN A 60 4.40 5.90 -6.06
N GLN A 61 5.08 6.05 -4.92
CA GLN A 61 6.52 6.32 -4.92
C GLN A 61 7.33 5.18 -5.54
N LEU A 62 6.96 3.92 -5.30
CA LEU A 62 7.62 2.78 -5.93
C LEU A 62 7.49 2.82 -7.46
N HIS A 63 6.32 3.23 -7.98
CA HIS A 63 6.07 3.33 -9.43
C HIS A 63 6.91 4.39 -10.14
N THR A 64 7.49 5.36 -9.43
CA THR A 64 8.34 6.40 -10.04
C THR A 64 9.68 5.85 -10.56
N SER A 65 10.06 4.63 -10.19
CA SER A 65 11.29 3.97 -10.63
C SER A 65 10.97 2.63 -11.31
N PRO A 66 11.62 2.28 -12.44
CA PRO A 66 11.53 0.92 -12.97
C PRO A 66 11.99 -0.11 -11.92
N PRO A 67 11.49 -1.37 -11.98
CA PRO A 67 10.81 -2.01 -13.12
C PRO A 67 9.27 -1.84 -13.16
N ASN A 68 8.61 -2.32 -14.24
CA ASN A 68 7.15 -2.24 -14.45
C ASN A 68 6.37 -2.89 -13.29
N GLN A 69 5.54 -2.12 -12.59
CA GLN A 69 4.76 -2.57 -11.45
C GLN A 69 3.26 -2.46 -11.76
N GLN A 70 2.47 -3.36 -11.19
CA GLN A 70 1.02 -3.35 -11.36
C GLN A 70 0.31 -3.55 -10.02
N VAL A 71 -0.85 -2.91 -9.87
CA VAL A 71 -1.72 -3.06 -8.70
C VAL A 71 -2.96 -3.87 -9.09
N LEU A 72 -3.34 -4.84 -8.26
CA LEU A 72 -4.64 -5.51 -8.27
C LEU A 72 -5.39 -5.16 -7.00
N ASP A 73 -6.54 -4.52 -7.19
CA ASP A 73 -7.44 -4.15 -6.11
C ASP A 73 -8.48 -5.26 -5.86
N LEU A 74 -8.40 -5.92 -4.71
CA LEU A 74 -9.34 -6.99 -4.36
C LEU A 74 -10.74 -6.47 -4.02
N LYS A 75 -10.89 -5.19 -3.68
CA LYS A 75 -12.21 -4.57 -3.53
C LYS A 75 -12.95 -4.53 -4.87
N GLU A 76 -12.23 -4.31 -5.96
CA GLU A 76 -12.80 -4.30 -7.32
C GLU A 76 -13.00 -5.71 -7.87
N LEU A 77 -12.06 -6.62 -7.61
CA LEU A 77 -12.13 -8.01 -8.09
C LEU A 77 -13.17 -8.85 -7.34
N GLY A 78 -13.37 -8.57 -6.05
CA GLY A 78 -14.38 -9.23 -5.22
C GLY A 78 -13.97 -10.59 -4.66
N ASP A 79 -13.39 -11.49 -5.46
CA ASP A 79 -13.05 -12.85 -4.99
C ASP A 79 -11.75 -13.44 -5.58
N PHE A 80 -11.40 -14.63 -5.11
CA PHE A 80 -10.22 -15.37 -5.56
C PHE A 80 -10.29 -15.80 -7.03
N HIS A 81 -11.48 -16.16 -7.52
CA HIS A 81 -11.62 -16.63 -8.89
C HIS A 81 -11.37 -15.50 -9.88
N ALA A 82 -11.93 -14.31 -9.60
CA ALA A 82 -11.66 -13.09 -10.37
C ALA A 82 -10.18 -12.71 -10.31
N PHE A 83 -9.54 -12.80 -9.14
CA PHE A 83 -8.09 -12.61 -8.99
C PHE A 83 -7.26 -13.56 -9.85
N GLU A 84 -7.58 -14.86 -9.81
CA GLU A 84 -6.87 -15.87 -10.58
C GLU A 84 -7.03 -15.65 -12.10
N GLN A 85 -8.26 -15.39 -12.56
CA GLN A 85 -8.52 -15.04 -13.96
C GLN A 85 -7.76 -13.78 -14.37
N ARG A 86 -7.72 -12.76 -13.49
CA ARG A 86 -7.00 -11.52 -13.77
C ARG A 86 -5.50 -11.75 -13.94
N ILE A 87 -4.90 -12.64 -13.15
CA ILE A 87 -3.50 -13.05 -13.29
C ILE A 87 -3.27 -13.82 -14.59
N ALA A 88 -4.14 -14.78 -14.91
CA ALA A 88 -4.03 -15.58 -16.13
C ALA A 88 -4.06 -14.69 -17.39
N ASN A 89 -4.88 -13.64 -17.37
CA ASN A 89 -5.12 -12.74 -18.50
C ASN A 89 -4.22 -11.48 -18.53
N LEU A 90 -3.11 -11.44 -17.78
CA LEU A 90 -2.16 -10.31 -17.90
C LEU A 90 -1.47 -10.33 -19.26
N GLU A 91 -1.72 -9.32 -20.09
CA GLU A 91 -1.10 -9.18 -21.42
C GLU A 91 0.43 -8.98 -21.34
N LYS A 92 0.89 -8.24 -20.32
CA LYS A 92 2.31 -8.04 -20.00
C LYS A 92 2.55 -8.48 -18.57
N ARG A 93 3.58 -9.29 -18.36
CA ARG A 93 3.99 -9.71 -17.01
C ARG A 93 4.70 -8.54 -16.33
N PRO A 94 4.20 -8.02 -15.20
CA PRO A 94 4.91 -6.99 -14.46
C PRO A 94 6.12 -7.62 -13.76
N ALA A 95 7.09 -6.80 -13.36
CA ALA A 95 8.17 -7.24 -12.48
C ALA A 95 7.67 -7.41 -11.05
N SER A 96 6.74 -6.55 -10.61
CA SER A 96 6.03 -6.71 -9.34
C SER A 96 4.51 -6.55 -9.48
N LEU A 97 3.77 -7.36 -8.71
CA LEU A 97 2.32 -7.31 -8.62
C LEU A 97 1.91 -7.02 -7.17
N HIS A 98 1.40 -5.82 -6.93
CA HIS A 98 0.86 -5.42 -5.64
C HIS A 98 -0.60 -5.87 -5.53
N VAL A 99 -0.93 -6.60 -4.48
CA VAL A 99 -2.29 -7.02 -4.15
C VAL A 99 -2.73 -6.23 -2.93
N ILE A 100 -3.82 -5.46 -3.05
CA ILE A 100 -4.29 -4.51 -2.03
C ILE A 100 -5.76 -4.72 -1.68
N ASN A 101 -6.20 -4.03 -0.61
CA ASN A 101 -7.60 -3.95 -0.16
C ASN A 101 -8.21 -5.30 0.21
N LEU A 102 -7.40 -6.23 0.69
CA LEU A 102 -7.88 -7.52 1.19
C LEU A 102 -8.82 -7.33 2.40
N GLU A 103 -8.64 -6.26 3.17
CA GLU A 103 -9.49 -5.81 4.27
C GLU A 103 -10.90 -5.40 3.86
N SER A 104 -11.12 -5.16 2.56
CA SER A 104 -12.46 -4.84 2.03
C SER A 104 -13.31 -6.07 1.78
N LEU A 105 -12.71 -7.28 1.77
CA LEU A 105 -13.44 -8.54 1.61
C LEU A 105 -14.08 -8.94 2.94
N ASP A 106 -15.32 -9.45 2.87
CA ASP A 106 -15.94 -10.10 4.03
C ASP A 106 -15.15 -11.34 4.46
N ASP A 107 -15.34 -11.77 5.70
CA ASP A 107 -14.54 -12.84 6.31
C ASP A 107 -14.59 -14.17 5.54
N ASN A 108 -15.76 -14.54 4.99
CA ASN A 108 -15.89 -15.80 4.24
C ASN A 108 -15.12 -15.72 2.93
N THR A 109 -15.27 -14.62 2.20
CA THR A 109 -14.58 -14.38 0.93
C THR A 109 -13.07 -14.26 1.15
N ARG A 110 -12.63 -13.57 2.20
CA ARG A 110 -11.21 -13.44 2.56
C ARG A 110 -10.57 -14.78 2.94
N GLN A 111 -11.25 -15.60 3.73
CA GLN A 111 -10.76 -16.95 4.03
C GLN A 111 -10.74 -17.85 2.79
N ALA A 112 -11.74 -17.74 1.91
CA ALA A 112 -11.74 -18.45 0.63
C ALA A 112 -10.55 -18.01 -0.24
N PHE A 113 -10.23 -16.71 -0.25
CA PHE A 113 -9.04 -16.17 -0.89
C PHE A 113 -7.76 -16.79 -0.35
N PHE A 114 -7.58 -16.85 0.97
CA PHE A 114 -6.42 -17.48 1.59
C PHE A 114 -6.28 -18.96 1.24
N ARG A 115 -7.38 -19.72 1.29
CA ARG A 115 -7.37 -21.13 0.86
C ARG A 115 -7.03 -21.26 -0.62
N GLY A 116 -7.57 -20.37 -1.46
CA GLY A 116 -7.30 -20.31 -2.89
C GLY A 116 -5.83 -20.09 -3.20
N ILE A 117 -5.21 -19.04 -2.65
CA ILE A 117 -3.78 -18.77 -2.86
C ILE A 117 -2.89 -19.91 -2.35
N ASN A 118 -3.31 -20.61 -1.29
CA ASN A 118 -2.56 -21.75 -0.75
C ASN A 118 -2.63 -22.98 -1.66
N TYR A 119 -3.84 -23.31 -2.10
CA TYR A 119 -4.10 -24.49 -2.92
C TYR A 119 -3.56 -24.31 -4.34
N HIS A 120 -3.69 -23.12 -4.92
CA HIS A 120 -3.26 -22.82 -6.28
C HIS A 120 -1.88 -22.14 -6.36
N ARG A 121 -1.09 -22.13 -5.27
CA ARG A 121 0.21 -21.42 -5.22
C ARG A 121 1.14 -21.75 -6.39
N GLU A 122 1.22 -23.01 -6.79
CA GLU A 122 2.07 -23.45 -7.90
C GLU A 122 1.53 -22.99 -9.26
N TYR A 123 0.20 -22.99 -9.41
CA TYR A 123 -0.43 -22.48 -10.61
C TYR A 123 -0.17 -20.97 -10.75
N ILE A 124 -0.43 -20.21 -9.68
CA ILE A 124 -0.12 -18.78 -9.60
C ILE A 124 1.36 -18.56 -9.92
N ALA A 125 2.26 -19.40 -9.41
CA ALA A 125 3.68 -19.29 -9.67
C ALA A 125 4.07 -19.43 -11.14
N ARG A 126 3.46 -20.40 -11.81
CA ARG A 126 3.69 -20.64 -13.24
C ARG A 126 3.07 -19.54 -14.11
N GLN A 127 1.93 -18.98 -13.71
CA GLN A 127 1.26 -17.91 -14.47
C GLN A 127 1.90 -16.54 -14.25
N LEU A 128 2.42 -16.29 -13.05
CA LEU A 128 2.95 -15.01 -12.63
C LEU A 128 4.42 -15.13 -12.24
N ASN A 129 5.30 -15.00 -13.23
CA ASN A 129 6.74 -14.89 -13.00
C ASN A 129 7.14 -13.47 -12.56
N ALA A 130 6.62 -13.05 -11.42
CA ALA A 130 6.79 -11.72 -10.86
C ALA A 130 6.84 -11.77 -9.33
N THR A 131 7.49 -10.77 -8.72
CA THR A 131 7.44 -10.55 -7.28
C THR A 131 6.03 -10.10 -6.87
N ARG A 132 5.33 -10.89 -6.06
CA ARG A 132 4.05 -10.50 -5.49
C ARG A 132 4.27 -9.74 -4.19
N VAL A 133 3.57 -8.64 -4.04
CA VAL A 133 3.59 -7.82 -2.82
C VAL A 133 2.18 -7.78 -2.27
N ILE A 134 1.92 -8.56 -1.22
CA ILE A 134 0.59 -8.63 -0.61
C ILE A 134 0.55 -7.68 0.57
N TRP A 135 -0.26 -6.62 0.43
CA TRP A 135 -0.49 -5.64 1.47
C TRP A 135 -1.65 -6.09 2.35
N VAL A 136 -1.39 -6.19 3.65
CA VAL A 136 -2.31 -6.75 4.64
C VAL A 136 -2.33 -5.92 5.92
N ILE A 137 -3.45 -5.96 6.64
CA ILE A 137 -3.53 -5.47 8.01
C ILE A 137 -3.05 -6.53 9.00
N GLU A 138 -2.70 -6.13 10.23
CA GLU A 138 -2.11 -7.03 11.25
C GLU A 138 -2.95 -8.31 11.48
N SER A 139 -4.28 -8.17 11.60
CA SER A 139 -5.17 -9.32 11.82
C SER A 139 -5.08 -10.37 10.70
N GLN A 140 -4.82 -9.93 9.47
CA GLN A 140 -4.73 -10.80 8.30
C GLN A 140 -3.41 -11.56 8.23
N ILE A 141 -2.34 -11.09 8.86
CA ILE A 141 -1.06 -11.82 8.89
C ILE A 141 -1.24 -13.17 9.59
N ARG A 142 -1.92 -13.16 10.73
CA ARG A 142 -2.26 -14.38 11.45
C ARG A 142 -3.16 -15.27 10.59
N ASP A 143 -4.16 -14.70 9.94
CA ASP A 143 -5.08 -15.47 9.08
C ASP A 143 -4.35 -16.13 7.91
N ILE A 144 -3.40 -15.45 7.27
CA ILE A 144 -2.56 -16.02 6.20
C ILE A 144 -1.73 -17.19 6.75
N ALA A 145 -1.05 -16.99 7.88
CA ALA A 145 -0.21 -18.03 8.47
C ALA A 145 -1.02 -19.29 8.85
N LEU A 146 -2.29 -19.13 9.23
CA LEU A 146 -3.18 -20.23 9.62
C LEU A 146 -3.89 -20.89 8.43
N HIS A 147 -4.44 -20.10 7.51
CA HIS A 147 -5.32 -20.59 6.44
C HIS A 147 -4.60 -20.76 5.10
N ALA A 148 -3.38 -20.23 4.98
CA ALA A 148 -2.54 -20.33 3.81
C ALA A 148 -1.09 -20.69 4.18
N ALA A 149 -0.91 -21.71 5.03
CA ALA A 149 0.38 -22.07 5.61
C ALA A 149 1.48 -22.39 4.58
N ASP A 150 1.15 -23.06 3.47
CA ASP A 150 2.13 -23.37 2.42
C ASP A 150 2.51 -22.09 1.66
N PHE A 151 1.53 -21.25 1.35
CA PHE A 151 1.79 -19.95 0.73
C PHE A 151 2.63 -19.06 1.66
N TRP A 152 2.32 -19.06 2.95
CA TRP A 152 3.09 -18.35 3.98
C TRP A 152 4.53 -18.86 4.08
N ALA A 153 4.75 -20.18 3.95
CA ALA A 153 6.08 -20.77 3.94
C ALA A 153 6.94 -20.31 2.74
N TRP A 154 6.31 -19.87 1.65
CA TRP A 154 6.97 -19.33 0.45
C TRP A 154 7.23 -17.82 0.50
N ARG A 155 6.92 -17.16 1.62
CA ARG A 155 7.23 -15.74 1.78
C ARG A 155 8.75 -15.53 1.84
N GLU A 156 9.22 -14.51 1.15
CA GLU A 156 10.62 -14.08 1.15
C GLU A 156 10.89 -13.15 2.34
N GLN A 157 10.00 -12.17 2.55
CA GLN A 157 10.10 -11.20 3.63
C GLN A 157 8.73 -10.77 4.13
N VAL A 158 8.73 -10.29 5.38
CA VAL A 158 7.63 -9.53 5.96
C VAL A 158 8.16 -8.16 6.33
N LEU A 159 7.57 -7.09 5.80
CA LEU A 159 7.94 -5.71 6.15
C LEU A 159 6.76 -5.02 6.83
N ASP A 160 7.06 -4.13 7.76
CA ASP A 160 6.06 -3.38 8.53
C ASP A 160 6.10 -1.90 8.16
N PHE A 161 4.94 -1.38 7.74
CA PHE A 161 4.67 0.02 7.46
C PHE A 161 3.46 0.52 8.27
N SER A 162 3.11 -0.15 9.37
CA SER A 162 2.07 0.32 10.28
C SER A 162 2.48 1.65 10.92
N LEU A 163 1.61 2.64 10.83
CA LEU A 163 1.79 3.93 11.47
C LEU A 163 1.29 3.86 12.92
N PRO A 164 1.89 4.56 13.88
CA PRO A 164 1.33 4.69 15.21
C PRO A 164 -0.07 5.27 15.20
N ASP A 165 -0.86 4.90 16.21
CA ASP A 165 -2.28 5.26 16.29
C ASP A 165 -2.52 6.77 16.24
N GLU A 166 -1.64 7.56 16.85
CA GLU A 166 -1.72 9.01 16.84
C GLU A 166 -1.64 9.56 15.41
N ILE A 167 -0.74 9.01 14.59
CA ILE A 167 -0.52 9.45 13.21
C ILE A 167 -1.64 8.96 12.30
N THR A 168 -2.07 7.72 12.50
CA THR A 168 -3.17 7.11 11.75
C THR A 168 -4.45 7.94 11.90
N LYS A 169 -4.75 8.42 13.11
CA LYS A 169 -5.88 9.31 13.38
C LYS A 169 -5.78 10.62 12.61
N VAL A 170 -4.65 11.32 12.71
CA VAL A 170 -4.44 12.61 12.03
C VAL A 170 -4.59 12.44 10.51
N LEU A 171 -3.94 11.45 9.91
CA LEU A 171 -4.03 11.22 8.46
C LEU A 171 -5.46 10.90 8.00
N THR A 172 -6.19 10.11 8.78
CA THR A 172 -7.58 9.76 8.48
C THR A 172 -8.49 10.99 8.58
N GLU A 173 -8.29 11.83 9.59
CA GLU A 173 -9.02 13.09 9.75
C GLU A 173 -8.76 14.05 8.60
N GLU A 174 -7.50 14.23 8.20
CA GLU A 174 -7.11 15.07 7.07
C GLU A 174 -7.70 14.55 5.75
N GLN A 175 -7.69 13.23 5.53
CA GLN A 175 -8.32 12.61 4.36
C GLN A 175 -9.83 12.82 4.33
N ASN A 176 -10.50 12.72 5.48
CA ASN A 176 -11.94 12.98 5.56
C ASN A 176 -12.26 14.44 5.28
N LYS A 177 -11.49 15.39 5.84
CA LYS A 177 -11.63 16.82 5.52
C LYS A 177 -11.46 17.06 4.03
N PHE A 178 -10.43 16.45 3.43
CA PHE A 178 -10.18 16.56 2.00
C PHE A 178 -11.31 15.95 1.16
N ARG A 179 -11.84 14.79 1.54
CA ARG A 179 -12.99 14.16 0.88
C ARG A 179 -14.24 15.03 0.93
N GLU A 180 -14.52 15.67 2.07
CA GLU A 180 -15.65 16.60 2.17
C GLU A 180 -15.43 17.84 1.27
N LEU A 181 -14.23 18.42 1.27
CA LEU A 181 -13.89 19.53 0.37
C LEU A 181 -13.99 19.14 -1.12
N ALA A 182 -13.61 17.91 -1.47
CA ALA A 182 -13.72 17.38 -2.83
C ALA A 182 -15.18 17.22 -3.29
N LYS A 183 -16.12 16.92 -2.39
CA LYS A 183 -17.56 16.90 -2.71
C LYS A 183 -18.08 18.30 -3.01
N GLU A 184 -17.53 19.32 -2.34
CA GLU A 184 -17.89 20.72 -2.56
C GLU A 184 -17.26 21.30 -3.85
N HIS A 185 -16.10 20.76 -4.26
CA HIS A 185 -15.32 21.24 -5.40
C HIS A 185 -14.80 20.10 -6.31
N PRO A 186 -15.69 19.39 -7.05
CA PRO A 186 -15.34 18.19 -7.82
C PRO A 186 -14.41 18.45 -9.02
N ASP A 187 -14.40 19.66 -9.57
CA ASP A 187 -13.55 20.03 -10.72
C ASP A 187 -12.09 20.33 -10.32
N ASP A 188 -11.81 20.47 -9.02
CA ASP A 188 -10.46 20.78 -8.50
C ASP A 188 -9.78 19.59 -7.83
N THR A 189 -10.43 18.42 -7.79
CA THR A 189 -9.96 17.23 -7.09
C THR A 189 -8.58 16.73 -7.58
N ASP A 190 -8.35 16.72 -8.89
CA ASP A 190 -7.06 16.33 -9.48
C ASP A 190 -5.93 17.31 -9.10
N LYS A 191 -6.22 18.62 -9.06
CA LYS A 191 -5.25 19.64 -8.67
C LYS A 191 -4.94 19.57 -7.18
N LEU A 192 -5.93 19.22 -6.35
CA LEU A 192 -5.77 19.12 -4.91
C LEU A 192 -4.99 17.85 -4.53
N GLN A 193 -5.21 16.73 -5.21
CA GLN A 193 -4.43 15.50 -5.04
C GLN A 193 -2.98 15.71 -5.49
N ASP A 194 -2.78 16.28 -6.68
CA ASP A 194 -1.44 16.59 -7.21
C ASP A 194 -0.72 17.61 -6.30
N ARG A 195 -1.42 18.58 -5.71
CA ARG A 195 -0.84 19.53 -4.75
C ARG A 195 -0.45 18.87 -3.42
N ALA A 196 -1.25 17.97 -2.87
CA ALA A 196 -0.94 17.25 -1.64
C ALA A 196 0.27 16.31 -1.83
N ILE A 197 0.31 15.60 -2.96
CA ILE A 197 1.42 14.72 -3.35
C ILE A 197 2.69 15.55 -3.64
N ARG A 198 2.58 16.71 -4.31
CA ARG A 198 3.72 17.62 -4.52
C ARG A 198 4.21 18.27 -3.24
N GLN A 199 3.34 18.65 -2.32
CA GLN A 199 3.77 19.17 -1.02
C GLN A 199 4.51 18.12 -0.20
N TRP A 200 4.14 16.85 -0.38
CA TRP A 200 4.86 15.71 0.18
C TRP A 200 6.24 15.50 -0.47
N LEU A 201 6.33 15.54 -1.80
CA LEU A 201 7.59 15.39 -2.56
C LEU A 201 8.58 16.57 -2.36
N ILE A 202 8.08 17.81 -2.34
CA ILE A 202 8.91 19.02 -2.16
C ILE A 202 9.58 19.05 -0.78
N TRP A 203 8.95 18.44 0.23
CA TRP A 203 9.52 18.38 1.57
C TRP A 203 10.70 17.40 1.65
N GLU A 204 10.66 16.30 0.88
CA GLU A 204 11.72 15.28 0.78
C GLU A 204 13.02 15.84 0.14
N GLU A 205 12.90 16.70 -0.89
CA GLU A 205 14.06 17.33 -1.55
C GLU A 205 14.74 18.44 -0.73
N ASN A 206 14.02 19.03 0.24
CA ASN A 206 14.50 20.19 1.01
C ASN A 206 14.87 19.84 2.47
N THR A 207 14.86 18.55 2.83
CA THR A 207 15.32 18.14 4.17
C THR A 207 16.85 18.09 4.19
N PRO A 208 17.53 18.80 5.13
CA PRO A 208 18.97 18.69 5.29
C PRO A 208 19.35 17.24 5.62
N GLN A 209 20.33 16.69 4.89
CA GLN A 209 20.97 15.43 5.25
C GLN A 209 21.81 15.67 6.51
N GLU A 210 21.36 15.16 7.65
CA GLU A 210 22.17 15.04 8.88
C GLU A 210 22.99 13.75 8.89
#